data_AF-A0A533WRZ8-F1
#
_entry.id   AF-A0A533WRZ8-F1
#
_cell.length_a   1.000
_cell.length_b   1.000
_cell.length_c   1.000
_cell.angle_alpha   90.00
_cell.angle_beta   90.00
_cell.angle_gamma   90.00
#
_symmetry.space_group_name_H-M   'P 1'
#
loop_
_entity.id
_entity.type
_entity.pdbx_description
1 polymer ?
#
loop_
_entity_poly.entity_id
_entity_poly.type
_entity_poly.pdbx_seq_one_letter_code
_entity_poly.pdbx_strand_id
1 'polypeptide(L)'
;LFLQCSDLVKHYQKPLIVVQGNLAELAEIPEGAEEKDIKKLAERMSLTYDALATVATEFRIPIIHTPSADQTVQFLVTLVNKSLREGKATGPLLRKIKKENPIKIQQLSVLSSVPGVGEKLAVRMLEKFHTPNRALNASLAELATIPGFGLARAVRVRKILDSGNNAKEIVQKTLFEQD
;
A
#
# COMPACT_ATOMS: atom_id res chain seq x y z
N LEU A 1 14.67 -6.01 -0.05
CA LEU A 1 14.02 -6.42 -1.32
C LEU A 1 13.29 -7.76 -1.17
N PHE A 2 13.98 -8.89 -0.96
CA PHE A 2 13.36 -10.22 -1.00
C PHE A 2 12.22 -10.46 -0.01
N LEU A 3 12.29 -9.91 1.21
CA LEU A 3 11.17 -9.95 2.16
C LEU A 3 9.91 -9.27 1.58
N GLN A 4 10.08 -8.10 0.96
CA GLN A 4 8.97 -7.40 0.30
C GLN A 4 8.46 -8.18 -0.91
N CYS A 5 9.33 -8.82 -1.69
CA CYS A 5 8.90 -9.68 -2.79
C CYS A 5 8.08 -10.87 -2.29
N SER A 6 8.50 -11.50 -1.18
CA SER A 6 7.73 -12.56 -0.52
C SER A 6 6.34 -12.07 -0.10
N ASP A 7 6.26 -10.89 0.51
CA ASP A 7 4.98 -10.32 0.95
C ASP A 7 4.10 -9.90 -0.23
N LEU A 8 4.69 -9.37 -1.31
CA LEU A 8 3.98 -9.00 -2.53
C LEU A 8 3.31 -10.21 -3.17
N VAL A 9 4.04 -11.31 -3.34
CA VAL A 9 3.51 -12.57 -3.90
C VAL A 9 2.45 -13.18 -2.99
N LYS A 10 2.62 -13.08 -1.66
CA LYS A 10 1.64 -13.57 -0.70
C LYS A 10 0.35 -12.76 -0.64
N HIS A 11 0.36 -11.48 -1.00
CA HIS A 11 -0.76 -10.56 -0.73
C HIS A 11 -1.43 -9.98 -1.97
N TYR A 12 -0.79 -10.05 -3.14
CA TYR A 12 -1.32 -9.49 -4.37
C TYR A 12 -1.33 -10.54 -5.47
N GLN A 13 -2.44 -10.63 -6.20
CA GLN A 13 -2.59 -11.58 -7.31
C GLN A 13 -1.66 -11.24 -8.49
N LYS A 14 -1.37 -9.95 -8.68
CA LYS A 14 -0.55 -9.42 -9.78
C LYS A 14 0.50 -8.46 -9.22
N PRO A 15 1.53 -8.95 -8.52
CA PRO A 15 2.61 -8.11 -8.04
C PRO A 15 3.39 -7.56 -9.24
N LEU A 16 3.92 -6.34 -9.12
CA LEU A 16 4.73 -5.68 -10.14
C LEU A 16 5.81 -4.86 -9.43
N ILE A 17 7.04 -4.85 -9.95
CA ILE A 17 8.10 -3.94 -9.50
C ILE A 17 8.42 -2.96 -10.61
N VAL A 18 8.50 -1.68 -10.25
CA VAL A 18 8.96 -0.62 -11.13
C VAL A 18 10.35 -0.17 -10.66
N VAL A 19 11.34 -0.26 -11.54
CA VAL A 19 12.71 0.19 -11.29
C VAL A 19 12.87 1.55 -11.96
N GLN A 20 13.00 2.60 -11.14
CA GLN A 20 13.17 3.96 -11.63
C GLN A 20 14.66 4.34 -11.72
N GLY A 21 15.04 5.03 -12.79
CA GLY A 21 16.41 5.48 -13.07
C GLY A 21 16.94 4.81 -14.33
N ASN A 22 18.20 5.03 -14.69
CA ASN A 22 18.84 4.33 -15.80
C ASN A 22 19.90 3.36 -15.26
N LEU A 23 19.68 2.06 -15.42
CA LEU A 23 20.65 1.04 -15.03
C LEU A 23 21.98 1.16 -15.78
N ALA A 24 22.02 1.81 -16.95
CA ALA A 24 23.26 2.05 -17.68
C ALA A 24 24.19 3.05 -16.98
N GLU A 25 23.65 3.99 -16.18
CA GLU A 25 24.46 4.94 -15.40
C GLU A 25 25.28 4.21 -14.33
N LEU A 26 24.83 3.05 -13.87
CA LEU A 26 25.57 2.21 -12.93
C LEU A 26 26.79 1.53 -13.56
N ALA A 27 26.91 1.55 -14.90
CA ALA A 27 28.07 1.05 -15.63
C ALA A 27 29.02 2.17 -16.10
N GLU A 28 28.67 3.44 -15.90
CA GLU A 28 29.52 4.56 -16.29
C GLU A 28 30.76 4.62 -15.39
N ILE A 29 31.93 4.47 -16.02
CA ILE A 29 33.22 4.60 -15.35
C ILE A 29 33.63 6.07 -15.41
N PRO A 30 33.83 6.75 -14.27
CA PRO A 30 34.32 8.13 -14.28
C PRO A 30 35.68 8.24 -14.98
N GLU A 31 35.89 9.27 -15.79
CA GLU A 31 37.20 9.54 -16.38
C GLU A 31 38.23 9.77 -15.27
N GLY A 32 39.31 8.96 -15.27
CA GLY A 32 40.34 8.98 -14.22
C GLY A 32 40.09 8.03 -13.04
N ALA A 33 39.10 7.13 -13.12
CA ALA A 33 38.84 6.14 -12.07
C ALA A 33 40.00 5.14 -11.90
N GLU A 34 40.37 4.88 -10.64
CA GLU A 34 41.38 3.87 -10.31
C GLU A 34 40.86 2.45 -10.59
N GLU A 35 41.78 1.51 -10.84
CA GLU A 35 41.47 0.09 -11.12
C GLU A 35 40.59 -0.55 -10.03
N LYS A 36 40.73 -0.06 -8.78
CA LYS A 36 39.94 -0.45 -7.62
C LYS A 36 38.47 -0.02 -7.70
N ASP A 37 38.19 1.14 -8.30
CA ASP A 37 36.84 1.67 -8.44
C ASP A 37 36.08 0.99 -9.59
N ILE A 38 36.80 0.64 -10.67
CA ILE A 38 36.27 -0.17 -11.77
C ILE A 38 35.82 -1.53 -11.26
N LYS A 39 36.64 -2.19 -10.43
CA LYS A 39 36.30 -3.49 -9.86
C LYS A 39 35.06 -3.43 -8.96
N LYS A 40 34.96 -2.40 -8.10
CA LYS A 40 33.77 -2.17 -7.27
C LYS A 40 32.51 -1.89 -8.10
N LEU A 41 32.64 -1.19 -9.22
CA LEU A 41 31.52 -0.89 -10.11
C LEU A 41 30.98 -2.17 -10.77
N ALA A 42 31.89 -3.01 -11.28
CA ALA A 42 31.54 -4.30 -11.87
C ALA A 42 30.86 -5.24 -10.85
N GLU A 43 31.34 -5.25 -9.60
CA GLU A 43 30.72 -6.00 -8.50
C GLU A 43 29.29 -5.50 -8.22
N ARG A 44 29.05 -4.19 -8.18
CA ARG A 44 27.71 -3.61 -7.97
C ARG A 44 26.72 -3.98 -9.07
N MET A 45 27.16 -3.93 -10.32
CA MET A 45 26.34 -4.34 -11.46
C MET A 45 25.96 -5.82 -11.38
N SER A 46 26.93 -6.67 -11.03
CA SER A 46 26.71 -8.11 -10.89
C SER A 46 25.69 -8.42 -9.78
N LEU A 47 25.81 -7.77 -8.62
CA LEU A 47 24.86 -7.92 -7.51
C LEU A 47 23.46 -7.41 -7.87
N THR A 48 23.37 -6.35 -8.67
CA THR A 48 22.08 -5.80 -9.11
C THR A 48 21.39 -6.75 -10.08
N TYR A 49 22.12 -7.29 -11.06
CA TYR A 49 21.57 -8.28 -11.98
C TYR A 49 21.19 -9.58 -11.28
N ASP A 50 21.98 -10.03 -10.32
CA ASP A 50 21.64 -11.20 -9.49
C ASP A 50 20.31 -10.99 -8.77
N ALA A 51 20.14 -9.85 -8.09
CA ALA A 51 18.90 -9.52 -7.41
C ALA A 51 17.70 -9.42 -8.37
N LEU A 52 17.86 -8.79 -9.53
CA LEU A 52 16.80 -8.69 -10.55
C LEU A 52 16.44 -10.06 -11.13
N ALA A 53 17.44 -10.92 -11.34
CA ALA A 53 17.25 -12.28 -11.81
C ALA A 53 16.44 -13.08 -10.78
N THR A 54 16.82 -13.05 -9.50
CA THR A 54 16.06 -13.71 -8.42
C THR A 54 14.60 -13.24 -8.38
N VAL A 55 14.36 -11.93 -8.50
CA VAL A 55 13.00 -11.37 -8.52
C VAL A 55 12.19 -11.87 -9.72
N ALA A 56 12.80 -11.89 -10.91
CA ALA A 56 12.12 -12.31 -12.13
C ALA A 56 11.88 -13.83 -12.20
N THR A 57 12.81 -14.64 -11.71
CA THR A 57 12.77 -16.11 -11.86
C THR A 57 12.16 -16.81 -10.65
N GLU A 58 12.63 -16.51 -9.43
CA GLU A 58 12.19 -17.18 -8.20
C GLU A 58 10.84 -16.63 -7.73
N PHE A 59 10.75 -15.30 -7.60
CA PHE A 59 9.50 -14.65 -7.14
C PHE A 59 8.47 -14.49 -8.27
N ARG A 60 8.90 -14.64 -9.54
CA ARG A 60 8.06 -14.47 -10.75
C ARG A 60 7.31 -13.13 -10.77
N ILE A 61 7.95 -12.08 -10.26
CA ILE A 61 7.39 -10.74 -10.26
C ILE A 61 7.86 -10.02 -11.54
N PRO A 62 6.95 -9.54 -12.40
CA PRO A 62 7.34 -8.73 -13.55
C PRO A 62 8.04 -7.44 -13.11
N ILE A 63 9.09 -7.09 -13.84
CA ILE A 63 9.91 -5.90 -13.59
C ILE A 63 9.76 -4.96 -14.78
N ILE A 64 9.42 -3.70 -14.52
CA ILE A 64 9.30 -2.66 -15.54
C ILE A 64 10.25 -1.53 -15.18
N HIS A 65 11.03 -1.09 -16.17
CA HIS A 65 12.01 -0.03 -15.98
C HIS A 65 11.48 1.30 -16.49
N THR A 66 11.72 2.38 -15.76
CA THR A 66 11.30 3.74 -16.09
C THR A 66 12.45 4.71 -15.84
N PRO A 67 12.94 5.48 -16.82
CA PRO A 67 14.14 6.29 -16.68
C PRO A 67 13.96 7.51 -15.76
N SER A 68 12.75 8.04 -15.63
CA SER A 68 12.48 9.23 -14.82
C SER A 68 11.13 9.16 -14.10
N ALA A 69 10.96 10.01 -13.07
CA ALA A 69 9.71 10.11 -12.31
C ALA A 69 8.50 10.44 -13.21
N ASP A 70 8.67 11.31 -14.20
CA ASP A 70 7.59 11.68 -15.12
C ASP A 70 7.12 10.48 -15.94
N GLN A 71 8.06 9.64 -16.40
CA GLN A 71 7.73 8.41 -17.12
C GLN A 71 7.12 7.36 -16.18
N THR A 72 7.56 7.28 -14.92
CA THR A 72 6.91 6.45 -13.90
C THR A 72 5.45 6.83 -13.73
N VAL A 73 5.13 8.13 -13.65
CA VAL A 73 3.75 8.62 -13.53
C VAL A 73 2.92 8.24 -14.76
N GLN A 74 3.45 8.46 -15.96
CA GLN A 74 2.76 8.05 -17.21
C GLN A 74 2.50 6.55 -17.27
N PHE A 75 3.47 5.74 -16.82
CA PHE A 75 3.33 4.30 -16.73
C PHE A 75 2.20 3.90 -15.75
N LEU A 76 2.18 4.48 -14.55
CA LEU A 76 1.14 4.21 -13.54
C LEU A 76 -0.26 4.60 -14.05
N VAL A 77 -0.40 5.77 -14.68
CA VAL A 77 -1.67 6.20 -15.28
C VAL A 77 -2.13 5.20 -16.34
N THR A 78 -1.22 4.73 -17.19
CA THR A 78 -1.51 3.73 -18.23
C THR A 78 -1.94 2.39 -17.62
N LEU A 79 -1.27 1.94 -16.55
CA LEU A 79 -1.59 0.73 -15.82
C LEU A 79 -3.02 0.77 -15.27
N VAL A 80 -3.39 1.88 -14.62
CA VAL A 80 -4.73 2.10 -14.07
C VAL A 80 -5.77 2.10 -15.19
N ASN A 81 -5.53 2.86 -16.26
CA ASN A 81 -6.44 2.93 -17.39
C ASN A 81 -6.68 1.55 -18.04
N LYS A 82 -5.63 0.73 -18.15
CA LYS A 82 -5.73 -0.64 -18.63
C LYS A 82 -6.58 -1.51 -17.69
N SER A 83 -6.34 -1.44 -16.39
CA SER A 83 -7.11 -2.19 -15.39
C SER A 83 -8.59 -1.81 -15.36
N LEU A 84 -8.91 -0.52 -15.59
CA LEU A 84 -10.30 -0.04 -15.66
C LEU A 84 -11.02 -0.57 -16.91
N ARG A 85 -10.35 -0.61 -18.06
CA ARG A 85 -10.89 -1.17 -19.31
C ARG A 85 -11.15 -2.67 -19.23
N GLU A 86 -10.31 -3.40 -18.49
CA GLU A 86 -10.49 -4.85 -18.25
C GLU A 86 -11.67 -5.17 -17.31
N GLY A 87 -12.38 -4.16 -16.77
CA GLY A 87 -13.59 -4.36 -15.97
C GLY A 87 -13.35 -5.00 -14.59
N LYS A 88 -12.09 -5.16 -14.16
CA LYS A 88 -11.71 -5.92 -12.96
C LYS A 88 -11.72 -5.12 -11.65
N ALA A 89 -11.98 -3.81 -11.69
CA ALA A 89 -11.97 -2.95 -10.51
C ALA A 89 -13.21 -2.06 -10.44
N THR A 90 -14.38 -2.67 -10.23
CA THR A 90 -15.65 -1.96 -9.97
C THR A 90 -16.15 -2.12 -8.53
N GLY A 91 -15.41 -2.84 -7.69
CA GLY A 91 -15.71 -2.96 -6.25
C GLY A 91 -14.91 -1.96 -5.40
N PRO A 92 -15.42 -1.54 -4.24
CA PRO A 92 -14.65 -0.76 -3.28
C PRO A 92 -13.39 -1.54 -2.86
N LEU A 93 -12.26 -0.83 -2.66
CA LEU A 93 -11.01 -1.43 -2.20
C LEU A 93 -11.19 -1.93 -0.74
N LEU A 94 -11.61 -3.17 -0.57
CA LEU A 94 -11.79 -3.77 0.75
C LEU A 94 -10.46 -4.33 1.26
N ARG A 95 -9.90 -3.69 2.29
CA ARG A 95 -8.73 -4.20 3.01
C ARG A 95 -9.16 -5.35 3.93
N LYS A 96 -8.75 -6.58 3.61
CA LYS A 96 -9.03 -7.76 4.46
C LYS A 96 -8.15 -7.74 5.71
N ILE A 97 -8.76 -7.74 6.89
CA ILE A 97 -8.06 -7.94 8.17
C ILE A 97 -7.80 -9.44 8.32
N LYS A 98 -6.54 -9.85 8.50
CA LYS A 98 -6.19 -11.27 8.66
C LYS A 98 -6.45 -11.76 10.08
N LYS A 99 -6.86 -13.03 10.21
CA LYS A 99 -7.13 -13.69 11.50
C LYS A 99 -5.87 -13.91 12.36
N GLU A 100 -4.72 -14.10 11.72
CA GLU A 100 -3.41 -14.32 12.37
C GLU A 100 -2.84 -13.08 13.07
N ASN A 101 -3.38 -11.89 12.80
CA ASN A 101 -2.88 -10.66 13.40
C ASN A 101 -3.19 -10.64 14.91
N PRO A 102 -2.28 -10.10 15.75
CA PRO A 102 -2.57 -9.81 17.15
C PRO A 102 -3.85 -8.97 17.31
N ILE A 103 -4.64 -9.23 18.38
CA ILE A 103 -5.92 -8.56 18.65
C ILE A 103 -5.79 -7.05 18.58
N LYS A 104 -4.72 -6.48 19.15
CA LYS A 104 -4.45 -5.03 19.13
C LYS A 104 -4.30 -4.49 17.70
N ILE A 105 -3.61 -5.20 16.82
CA ILE A 105 -3.44 -4.81 15.41
C ILE A 105 -4.78 -4.89 14.68
N GLN A 106 -5.61 -5.89 14.97
CA GLN A 106 -6.96 -5.97 14.41
C GLN A 106 -7.82 -4.79 14.86
N GLN A 107 -7.79 -4.44 16.16
CA GLN A 107 -8.51 -3.29 16.72
C GLN A 107 -8.09 -1.96 16.07
N LEU A 108 -6.79 -1.75 15.87
CA LEU A 108 -6.25 -0.57 15.18
C LEU A 108 -6.64 -0.54 13.70
N SER A 109 -6.65 -1.70 13.04
CA SER A 109 -7.08 -1.81 11.64
C SER A 109 -8.57 -1.47 11.47
N VAL A 110 -9.44 -1.87 12.41
CA VAL A 110 -10.86 -1.50 12.39
C VAL A 110 -11.02 0.01 12.52
N LEU A 111 -10.36 0.64 13.50
CA LEU A 111 -10.48 2.08 13.73
C LEU A 111 -9.88 2.93 12.62
N SER A 112 -8.74 2.51 12.06
CA SER A 112 -8.08 3.21 10.94
C SER A 112 -8.79 3.05 9.59
N SER A 113 -9.80 2.19 9.51
CA SER A 113 -10.66 2.06 8.33
C SER A 113 -11.72 3.17 8.26
N VAL A 114 -11.92 3.93 9.34
CA VAL A 114 -12.87 5.05 9.39
C VAL A 114 -12.28 6.27 8.68
N PRO A 115 -13.01 6.92 7.76
CA PRO A 115 -12.51 8.10 7.05
C PRO A 115 -12.10 9.23 7.98
N GLY A 116 -10.87 9.71 7.84
CA GLY A 116 -10.29 10.75 8.70
C GLY A 116 -9.62 10.24 9.97
N VAL A 117 -9.57 8.92 10.19
CA VAL A 117 -8.86 8.27 11.30
C VAL A 117 -7.64 7.54 10.77
N GLY A 118 -6.45 8.12 10.95
CA GLY A 118 -5.18 7.44 10.66
C GLY A 118 -4.70 6.59 11.84
N GLU A 119 -3.56 5.91 11.66
CA GLU A 119 -2.96 5.03 12.68
C GLU A 119 -2.75 5.74 14.04
N LYS A 120 -2.19 6.95 14.03
CA LYS A 120 -1.97 7.74 15.27
C LYS A 120 -3.27 8.08 15.99
N LEU A 121 -4.35 8.35 15.26
CA LEU A 121 -5.65 8.63 15.84
C LEU A 121 -6.33 7.36 16.34
N ALA A 122 -6.19 6.25 15.62
CA ALA A 122 -6.70 4.95 16.05
C ALA A 122 -6.08 4.51 17.39
N VAL A 123 -4.77 4.75 17.60
CA VAL A 123 -4.10 4.51 18.88
C VAL A 123 -4.74 5.35 19.99
N ARG A 124 -4.88 6.66 19.80
CA ARG A 124 -5.49 7.58 20.78
C ARG A 124 -6.95 7.26 21.08
N MET A 125 -7.71 6.85 20.07
CA MET A 125 -9.09 6.38 20.24
C MET A 125 -9.12 5.14 21.14
N LEU A 126 -8.20 4.19 20.94
CA LEU A 126 -8.14 3.00 21.77
C LEU A 126 -7.63 3.30 23.19
N GLU A 127 -6.74 4.26 23.36
CA GLU A 127 -6.29 4.71 24.69
C GLU A 127 -7.44 5.33 25.49
N LYS A 128 -8.27 6.16 24.84
CA LYS A 128 -9.38 6.87 25.48
C LYS A 128 -10.61 5.99 25.73
N PHE A 129 -10.98 5.17 24.76
CA PHE A 129 -12.22 4.39 24.81
C PHE A 129 -12.01 2.91 25.12
N HIS A 130 -10.76 2.46 25.22
CA HIS A 130 -10.31 1.08 25.52
C HIS A 130 -10.69 0.00 24.50
N THR A 131 -11.82 0.13 23.80
CA THR A 131 -12.31 -0.85 22.81
C THR A 131 -12.80 -0.16 21.53
N PRO A 132 -12.71 -0.82 20.36
CA PRO A 132 -13.24 -0.25 19.13
C PRO A 132 -14.75 -0.02 19.19
N ASN A 133 -15.50 -0.93 19.83
CA ASN A 133 -16.94 -0.80 20.00
C ASN A 133 -17.31 0.51 20.70
N ARG A 134 -16.68 0.80 21.85
CA ARG A 134 -16.92 2.06 22.57
C ARG A 134 -16.46 3.28 21.78
N ALA A 135 -15.35 3.18 21.04
CA ALA A 135 -14.84 4.28 20.22
C ALA A 135 -15.77 4.61 19.04
N LEU A 136 -16.37 3.60 18.41
CA LEU A 136 -17.31 3.78 17.29
C LEU A 136 -18.69 4.27 17.78
N ASN A 137 -19.09 3.90 19.01
CA ASN A 137 -20.33 4.35 19.61
C ASN A 137 -20.23 5.70 20.36
N ALA A 138 -19.02 6.26 20.49
CA ALA A 138 -18.80 7.53 21.18
C ALA A 138 -19.62 8.67 20.55
N SER A 139 -20.07 9.59 21.39
CA SER A 139 -20.78 10.79 20.97
C SER A 139 -19.84 11.76 20.23
N LEU A 140 -20.43 12.69 19.48
CA LEU A 140 -19.68 13.71 18.75
C LEU A 140 -18.77 14.54 19.66
N ALA A 141 -19.25 14.88 20.87
CA ALA A 141 -18.48 15.63 21.86
C ALA A 141 -17.29 14.81 22.42
N GLU A 142 -17.48 13.51 22.67
CA GLU A 142 -16.41 12.63 23.15
C GLU A 142 -15.34 12.37 22.08
N LEU A 143 -15.74 12.30 20.80
CA LEU A 143 -14.80 12.19 19.69
C LEU A 143 -14.00 13.49 19.51
N ALA A 144 -14.65 14.65 19.60
CA ALA A 144 -14.01 15.95 19.43
C ALA A 144 -12.95 16.25 20.49
N THR A 145 -13.08 15.67 21.68
CA THR A 145 -12.12 15.82 22.78
C THR A 145 -10.87 14.94 22.62
N ILE A 146 -10.75 14.14 21.55
CA ILE A 146 -9.50 13.44 21.23
C ILE A 146 -8.49 14.42 20.61
N PRO A 147 -7.25 14.49 21.12
CA PRO A 147 -6.22 15.37 20.55
C PRO A 147 -6.00 15.11 19.06
N GLY A 148 -6.19 16.14 18.23
CA GLY A 148 -5.99 16.08 16.77
C GLY A 148 -7.19 15.55 15.96
N PHE A 149 -8.33 15.28 16.60
CA PHE A 149 -9.57 14.88 15.93
C PHE A 149 -10.38 16.13 15.53
N GLY A 150 -10.72 16.97 16.51
CA GLY A 150 -11.48 18.21 16.30
C GLY A 150 -12.94 17.97 15.89
N LEU A 151 -13.75 19.04 15.92
CA LEU A 151 -15.19 18.97 15.66
C LEU A 151 -15.52 18.55 14.22
N ALA A 152 -14.82 19.10 13.22
CA ALA A 152 -15.11 18.82 11.82
C ALA A 152 -14.94 17.34 11.45
N ARG A 153 -13.92 16.66 12.01
CA ARG A 153 -13.73 15.22 11.79
C ARG A 153 -14.73 14.40 12.61
N ALA A 154 -15.05 14.82 13.84
CA ALA A 154 -16.08 14.18 14.67
C ALA A 154 -17.45 14.15 13.97
N VAL A 155 -17.88 15.27 13.38
CA VAL A 155 -19.10 15.34 12.57
C VAL A 155 -19.04 14.36 11.40
N ARG A 156 -17.94 14.34 10.64
CA ARG A 156 -17.80 13.48 9.46
C ARG A 156 -17.83 12.00 9.81
N VAL A 157 -17.11 11.61 10.86
CA VAL A 157 -17.08 10.22 11.35
C VAL A 157 -18.47 9.80 11.82
N ARG A 158 -19.12 10.63 12.64
CA ARG A 158 -20.47 10.32 13.15
C ARG A 158 -21.49 10.20 12.02
N LYS A 159 -21.43 11.10 11.03
CA LYS A 159 -22.27 11.04 9.84
C LYS A 159 -22.15 9.68 9.13
N ILE A 160 -20.93 9.14 8.99
CA ILE A 160 -20.72 7.85 8.31
C ILE A 160 -21.24 6.68 9.15
N LEU A 161 -21.01 6.70 10.46
CA LEU A 161 -21.45 5.63 11.36
C LEU A 161 -22.97 5.58 11.55
N ASP A 162 -23.64 6.72 11.45
CA ASP A 162 -25.10 6.84 11.62
C ASP A 162 -25.90 6.81 10.31
N SER A 163 -25.24 6.95 9.15
CA SER A 163 -25.95 6.96 7.87
C SER A 163 -26.44 5.55 7.50
N GLY A 164 -27.74 5.42 7.23
CA GLY A 164 -28.32 4.20 6.64
C GLY A 164 -27.82 3.96 5.21
N ASN A 165 -27.65 2.70 4.84
CA ASN A 165 -27.22 2.33 3.49
C ASN A 165 -28.37 2.51 2.48
N ASN A 166 -28.21 3.42 1.53
CA ASN A 166 -29.14 3.63 0.40
C ASN A 166 -28.58 3.10 -0.94
N ALA A 167 -27.49 2.33 -0.91
CA ALA A 167 -26.88 1.81 -2.14
C ALA A 167 -27.72 0.65 -2.71
N LYS A 168 -28.14 0.79 -3.98
CA LYS A 168 -28.59 -0.34 -4.80
C LYS A 168 -27.44 -1.36 -4.89
N GLU A 169 -27.76 -2.64 -4.79
CA GLU A 169 -26.83 -3.78 -4.70
C GLU A 169 -25.46 -3.54 -5.36
N ILE A 170 -24.43 -3.44 -4.53
CA ILE A 170 -23.04 -3.44 -4.98
C ILE A 170 -22.64 -4.90 -5.09
N VAL A 171 -22.38 -5.38 -6.31
CA VAL A 171 -21.82 -6.72 -6.55
C VAL A 171 -20.44 -6.77 -5.89
N GLN A 172 -20.41 -7.35 -4.69
CA GLN A 172 -19.23 -7.47 -3.86
C GLN A 172 -18.36 -8.58 -4.43
N LYS A 173 -17.30 -8.22 -5.16
CA LYS A 173 -16.23 -9.15 -5.51
C LYS A 173 -15.06 -8.91 -4.57
N THR A 174 -14.70 -9.92 -3.80
CA THR A 174 -13.43 -9.86 -3.05
C THR A 174 -12.29 -10.10 -4.03
N LEU A 175 -11.11 -9.53 -3.76
CA LEU A 175 -9.90 -9.71 -4.57
C LEU A 175 -9.48 -11.19 -4.73
N PHE A 176 -10.13 -12.11 -4.00
CA PHE A 176 -9.84 -13.54 -3.94
C PHE A 176 -10.86 -14.41 -4.68
N GLU A 177 -11.94 -13.85 -5.21
CA GLU A 177 -12.94 -14.58 -5.98
C GLU A 177 -12.71 -14.37 -7.48
N GLN A 178 -12.01 -15.32 -8.10
CA GLN A 178 -12.02 -15.53 -9.54
C GLN A 178 -12.23 -17.04 -9.75
N ASP A 179 -13.42 -17.41 -10.23
CA ASP A 179 -13.61 -18.60 -11.05
C ASP A 179 -12.97 -18.36 -12.43
#